data_AF-A0A842UP45-F1
#
_entry.id   AF-A0A842UP45-F1
#
_cell.length_a   1.000
_cell.length_b   1.000
_cell.length_c   1.000
_cell.angle_alpha   90.00
_cell.angle_beta   90.00
_cell.angle_gamma   90.00
#
_symmetry.space_group_name_H-M   'P 1'
#
loop_
_entity.id
_entity.type
_entity.pdbx_description
1 polymer ?
#
loop_
_entity_poly.entity_id
_entity_poly.type
_entity_poly.pdbx_seq_one_letter_code
_entity_poly.pdbx_strand_id
1 'polypeptide(L)'
;MHIGFTGSQGGMTGAQKKVVQKLFESLTLKYPEEGIYLHHGDCVGADTEAHEMARAVGFLIFGHPPSNDSKRAFCEFDEVEEPYDYLYRNTRIVKSCEILIAAPKEYSERVRSGTWSTIRRGRKYKKKVLVVLPDGSVHKDGMLI
;
A
#
# COMPACT_ATOMS: atom_id res chain seq x y z
N MET A 1 -3.77 10.68 -10.01
CA MET A 1 -2.53 10.03 -9.51
C MET A 1 -2.86 8.68 -8.91
N HIS A 2 -2.04 7.65 -9.14
CA HIS A 2 -2.26 6.31 -8.60
C HIS A 2 -1.20 5.90 -7.57
N ILE A 3 -1.63 5.58 -6.35
CA ILE A 3 -0.78 5.16 -5.22
C ILE A 3 -1.06 3.70 -4.91
N GLY A 4 -0.01 2.88 -4.86
CA GLY A 4 -0.10 1.48 -4.45
C GLY A 4 0.23 1.34 -2.98
N PHE A 5 -0.47 0.45 -2.29
CA PHE A 5 -0.20 0.11 -0.90
C PHE A 5 0.03 -1.38 -0.70
N THR A 6 0.92 -1.72 0.23
CA THR A 6 1.11 -3.08 0.72
C THR A 6 1.62 -3.08 2.15
N GLY A 7 1.03 -3.90 3.02
CA GLY A 7 1.48 -3.99 4.41
C GLY A 7 1.32 -5.36 5.04
N SER A 8 1.54 -5.43 6.35
CA SER A 8 1.36 -6.63 7.15
C SER A 8 -0.12 -6.93 7.39
N GLN A 9 -0.51 -8.21 7.28
CA GLN A 9 -1.85 -8.66 7.69
C GLN A 9 -2.13 -8.45 9.20
N GLY A 10 -1.07 -8.24 10.00
CA GLY A 10 -1.18 -7.93 11.43
C GLY A 10 -1.37 -6.44 11.73
N GLY A 11 -1.55 -5.60 10.71
CA GLY A 11 -1.65 -4.15 10.85
C GLY A 11 -0.30 -3.44 10.84
N MET A 12 -0.37 -2.11 10.82
CA MET A 12 0.72 -1.17 10.99
C MET A 12 0.96 -0.87 12.46
N THR A 13 2.21 -0.62 12.84
CA THR A 13 2.52 0.00 14.14
C THR A 13 1.95 1.42 14.21
N GLY A 14 1.79 1.96 15.42
CA GLY A 14 1.37 3.37 15.58
C GLY A 14 2.31 4.36 14.88
N ALA A 15 3.61 4.09 14.87
CA ALA A 15 4.60 4.90 14.17
C ALA A 15 4.43 4.82 12.65
N GLN A 16 4.19 3.63 12.10
CA GLN A 16 3.87 3.45 10.68
C GLN A 16 2.59 4.19 10.29
N LYS A 17 1.50 4.04 11.06
CA LYS A 17 0.23 4.73 10.80
C LYS A 17 0.42 6.23 10.70
N LYS A 18 1.11 6.83 11.69
CA LYS A 18 1.39 8.27 11.74
C LYS A 18 2.11 8.75 10.48
N VAL A 19 3.05 7.95 9.98
CA VAL A 19 3.86 8.33 8.81
C VAL A 19 3.09 8.12 7.51
N VAL A 20 2.38 6.99 7.35
CA VAL A 20 1.52 6.74 6.20
C VAL A 20 0.43 7.79 6.07
N GLN A 21 -0.22 8.16 7.18
CA GLN A 21 -1.22 9.22 7.19
C GLN A 21 -0.64 10.56 6.73
N LYS A 22 0.52 10.97 7.27
CA LYS A 22 1.22 12.18 6.82
C LYS A 22 1.58 12.15 5.35
N LEU A 23 1.96 10.99 4.80
CA LEU A 23 2.25 10.84 3.37
C LEU A 23 0.98 11.09 2.54
N PHE A 24 -0.17 10.54 2.94
CA PHE A 24 -1.44 10.76 2.26
C PHE A 24 -1.91 12.23 2.33
N GLU A 25 -1.84 12.84 3.52
CA GLU A 25 -2.12 14.27 3.72
C GLU A 25 -1.21 15.15 2.84
N SER A 26 0.09 14.84 2.81
CA SER A 26 1.06 15.59 2.00
C SER A 26 0.80 15.47 0.50
N LEU A 27 0.36 14.30 0.03
CA LEU A 27 -0.04 14.11 -1.37
C LEU A 27 -1.27 14.96 -1.72
N THR A 28 -2.27 14.98 -0.83
CA THR A 28 -3.48 15.80 -1.01
C THR A 28 -3.14 17.30 -1.10
N LEU A 29 -2.27 17.79 -0.20
CA LEU A 29 -1.82 19.18 -0.22
C LEU A 29 -1.01 19.54 -1.46
N LYS A 30 -0.22 18.58 -1.97
CA LYS A 30 0.64 18.79 -3.12
C LYS A 30 -0.13 18.75 -4.45
N TYR A 31 -1.22 17.98 -4.50
CA TYR A 31 -2.03 17.76 -5.70
C TYR A 31 -3.52 18.01 -5.43
N PRO A 32 -3.92 19.24 -5.03
CA PRO A 32 -5.26 19.52 -4.51
C PRO A 32 -6.39 19.40 -5.55
N GLU A 33 -6.07 19.51 -6.85
CA GLU A 33 -7.04 19.41 -7.94
C GLU A 33 -7.03 18.03 -8.62
N GLU A 34 -6.16 17.11 -8.20
CA GLU A 34 -6.01 15.80 -8.83
C GLU A 34 -6.71 14.71 -8.00
N GLY A 35 -7.56 13.90 -8.65
CA GLY A 35 -8.08 12.69 -8.03
C GLY A 35 -6.94 11.70 -7.74
N ILE A 36 -6.82 11.28 -6.49
CA ILE A 36 -5.81 10.30 -6.04
C ILE A 36 -6.50 8.97 -5.75
N TYR A 37 -6.05 7.91 -6.42
CA TYR A 37 -6.52 6.55 -6.19
C TYR A 37 -5.54 5.76 -5.32
N LEU A 38 -6.03 5.15 -4.24
CA LEU A 38 -5.31 4.12 -3.50
C LEU A 38 -5.65 2.73 -4.05
N HIS A 39 -4.63 2.03 -4.52
CA HIS A 39 -4.69 0.61 -4.86
C HIS A 39 -4.20 -0.24 -3.68
N HIS A 40 -5.06 -1.10 -3.15
CA HIS A 40 -4.66 -2.08 -2.14
C HIS A 40 -5.37 -3.42 -2.35
N GLY A 41 -4.95 -4.40 -1.56
CA GLY A 41 -5.28 -5.79 -1.76
C GLY A 41 -6.56 -6.32 -1.15
N ASP A 42 -7.34 -5.46 -0.50
CA ASP A 42 -8.47 -5.88 0.33
C ASP A 42 -8.10 -6.92 1.40
N CYS A 43 -6.88 -6.90 1.93
CA CYS A 43 -6.51 -7.80 3.03
C CYS A 43 -6.87 -7.19 4.40
N VAL A 44 -7.11 -8.03 5.40
CA VAL A 44 -7.18 -7.57 6.81
C VAL A 44 -5.85 -6.95 7.26
N GLY A 45 -5.93 -6.07 8.27
CA GLY A 45 -4.75 -5.43 8.86
C GLY A 45 -4.37 -4.16 8.11
N ALA A 46 -3.12 -4.07 7.64
CA ALA A 46 -2.58 -2.81 7.13
C ALA A 46 -3.34 -2.26 5.91
N ASP A 47 -3.89 -3.13 5.07
CA ASP A 47 -4.69 -2.71 3.91
C ASP A 47 -6.01 -2.04 4.36
N THR A 48 -6.71 -2.58 5.36
CA THR A 48 -7.90 -1.95 5.97
C THR A 48 -7.55 -0.60 6.61
N GLU A 49 -6.44 -0.53 7.34
CA GLU A 49 -6.01 0.72 7.99
C GLU A 49 -5.63 1.79 6.97
N ALA A 50 -4.92 1.42 5.90
CA ALA A 50 -4.59 2.33 4.80
C ALA A 50 -5.84 2.77 4.03
N HIS A 51 -6.81 1.88 3.85
CA HIS A 51 -8.09 2.19 3.25
C HIS A 51 -8.81 3.32 3.99
N GLU A 52 -8.99 3.18 5.31
CA GLU A 52 -9.64 4.18 6.16
C GLU A 52 -8.90 5.52 6.12
N MET A 53 -7.56 5.49 6.23
CA MET A 53 -6.74 6.70 6.16
C MET A 53 -6.85 7.41 4.81
N ALA A 54 -6.89 6.67 3.70
CA ALA A 54 -7.03 7.24 2.37
C ALA A 54 -8.42 7.85 2.16
N ARG A 55 -9.49 7.16 2.59
CA ARG A 55 -10.85 7.71 2.59
C ARG A 55 -10.94 9.02 3.38
N ALA A 56 -10.32 9.05 4.56
CA ALA A 56 -10.34 10.23 5.45
C ALA A 56 -9.70 11.48 4.84
N VAL A 57 -8.75 11.32 3.90
CA VAL A 57 -8.13 12.44 3.18
C VAL A 57 -8.73 12.68 1.78
N GLY A 58 -9.81 11.98 1.43
CA GLY A 58 -10.55 12.17 0.18
C GLY A 58 -10.00 11.41 -1.03
N PHE A 59 -9.19 10.36 -0.83
CA PHE A 59 -8.77 9.50 -1.93
C PHE A 59 -9.94 8.62 -2.40
N LEU A 60 -9.90 8.29 -3.69
CA LEU A 60 -10.68 7.20 -4.25
C LEU A 60 -9.97 5.87 -4.00
N ILE A 61 -10.72 4.77 -3.91
CA ILE A 61 -10.19 3.44 -3.65
C ILE A 61 -10.43 2.54 -4.84
N PHE A 62 -9.33 1.96 -5.33
CA PHE A 62 -9.33 0.92 -6.34
C PHE A 62 -8.95 -0.42 -5.70
N GLY A 63 -9.94 -1.31 -5.56
CA GLY A 63 -9.77 -2.62 -4.94
C GLY A 63 -9.11 -3.65 -5.86
N HIS A 64 -8.13 -4.38 -5.31
CA HIS A 64 -7.49 -5.53 -5.96
C HIS A 64 -7.72 -6.80 -5.10
N PRO A 65 -8.94 -7.37 -5.07
CA PRO A 65 -9.27 -8.46 -4.16
C PRO A 65 -8.50 -9.76 -4.48
N PRO A 66 -8.19 -10.59 -3.47
CA PRO A 66 -7.63 -11.91 -3.70
C PRO A 66 -8.73 -12.90 -4.14
N SER A 67 -8.39 -13.89 -4.96
CA SER A 67 -9.29 -15.01 -5.30
C SER A 67 -9.56 -15.95 -4.12
N ASN A 68 -8.75 -15.86 -3.05
CA ASN A 68 -8.96 -16.58 -1.79
C ASN A 68 -9.32 -15.58 -0.69
N ASP A 69 -10.58 -15.64 -0.26
CA ASP A 69 -11.18 -14.70 0.68
C ASP A 69 -10.77 -14.90 2.15
N SER A 70 -9.95 -15.91 2.49
CA SER A 70 -9.60 -16.25 3.89
C SER A 70 -9.00 -15.10 4.71
N LYS A 71 -8.47 -14.07 4.04
CA LYS A 71 -7.88 -12.88 4.66
C LYS A 71 -8.47 -11.58 4.14
N ARG A 72 -9.61 -11.66 3.46
CA ARG A 72 -10.22 -10.51 2.83
C ARG A 72 -10.91 -9.62 3.86
N ALA A 73 -10.76 -8.31 3.75
CA ALA A 73 -11.37 -7.33 4.64
C ALA A 73 -12.77 -6.90 4.16
N PHE A 74 -13.08 -7.10 2.88
CA PHE A 74 -14.33 -6.69 2.24
C PHE A 74 -14.57 -5.18 2.36
N CYS A 75 -13.52 -4.39 2.14
CA CYS A 75 -13.61 -2.93 2.12
C CYS A 75 -14.48 -2.43 0.95
N GLU A 76 -15.03 -1.22 1.08
CA GLU A 76 -15.87 -0.59 0.04
C GLU A 76 -15.04 0.14 -1.01
N PHE A 77 -15.17 -0.24 -2.28
CA PHE A 77 -14.37 0.32 -3.38
C PHE A 77 -15.18 1.24 -4.29
N ASP A 78 -14.53 2.28 -4.81
CA ASP A 78 -15.09 3.09 -5.90
C ASP A 78 -14.94 2.36 -7.23
N GLU A 79 -13.81 1.66 -7.40
CA GLU A 79 -13.53 0.78 -8.53
C GLU A 79 -12.91 -0.53 -8.03
N VAL A 80 -13.24 -1.65 -8.66
CA VAL A 80 -12.74 -2.97 -8.23
C VAL A 80 -12.39 -3.82 -9.43
N GLU A 81 -11.29 -4.56 -9.31
CA GLU A 81 -10.89 -5.54 -10.30
C GLU A 81 -11.45 -6.93 -10.01
N GLU A 82 -11.44 -7.81 -11.02
CA GLU A 82 -11.70 -9.22 -10.79
C GLU A 82 -10.70 -9.83 -9.78
N PRO A 83 -11.14 -10.78 -8.94
CA PRO A 83 -10.24 -11.40 -7.97
C PRO A 83 -9.14 -12.24 -8.61
N TYR A 84 -7.91 -12.09 -8.13
CA TYR A 84 -6.75 -12.84 -8.61
C TYR A 84 -5.93 -13.48 -7.49
N ASP A 85 -5.04 -14.41 -7.83
CA ASP A 85 -4.07 -14.91 -6.86
C ASP A 85 -3.18 -13.79 -6.31
N TYR A 86 -2.70 -13.96 -5.07
CA TYR A 86 -1.95 -12.92 -4.36
C TYR A 86 -0.73 -12.40 -5.13
N LEU A 87 -0.01 -13.24 -5.87
CA LEU A 87 1.23 -12.82 -6.55
C LEU A 87 0.95 -12.05 -7.82
N TYR A 88 -0.03 -12.51 -8.60
CA TYR A 88 -0.48 -11.82 -9.80
C TYR A 88 -1.15 -10.50 -9.42
N ARG A 89 -2.06 -10.51 -8.46
CA ARG A 89 -2.71 -9.32 -7.91
C ARG A 89 -1.72 -8.28 -7.42
N ASN A 90 -0.73 -8.67 -6.61
CA ASN A 90 0.30 -7.73 -6.14
C ASN A 90 1.12 -7.14 -7.29
N THR A 91 1.30 -7.88 -8.38
CA THR A 91 1.94 -7.37 -9.59
C THR A 91 1.07 -6.31 -10.27
N ARG A 92 -0.26 -6.48 -10.27
CA ARG A 92 -1.20 -5.51 -10.81
C ARG A 92 -1.20 -4.21 -10.03
N ILE A 93 -1.32 -4.25 -8.70
CA ILE A 93 -1.20 -3.07 -7.81
C ILE A 93 0.05 -2.26 -8.17
N VAL A 94 1.21 -2.93 -8.24
CA VAL A 94 2.49 -2.27 -8.53
C VAL A 94 2.51 -1.65 -9.92
N LYS A 95 1.97 -2.35 -10.94
CA LYS A 95 1.95 -1.82 -12.30
C LYS A 95 1.05 -0.60 -12.44
N SER A 96 -0.08 -0.58 -11.74
CA SER A 96 -1.08 0.50 -11.78
C SER A 96 -0.67 1.75 -11.01
N CYS A 97 0.23 1.66 -10.03
CA CYS A 97 0.65 2.83 -9.24
C CYS A 97 1.90 3.54 -9.79
N GLU A 98 2.05 4.82 -9.49
CA GLU A 98 3.25 5.62 -9.70
C GLU A 98 4.20 5.54 -8.49
N ILE A 99 3.61 5.52 -7.29
CA ILE A 99 4.28 5.42 -5.99
C ILE A 99 3.75 4.19 -5.27
N LEU A 100 4.64 3.34 -4.76
CA LEU A 100 4.30 2.23 -3.89
C LEU A 100 4.70 2.59 -2.46
N ILE A 101 3.72 2.73 -1.57
CA ILE A 101 3.93 2.86 -0.12
C ILE A 101 3.83 1.47 0.51
N ALA A 102 4.84 1.09 1.27
CA ALA A 102 4.90 -0.22 1.90
C ALA A 102 5.11 -0.11 3.42
N ALA A 103 4.35 -0.87 4.20
CA ALA A 103 4.47 -0.93 5.66
C ALA A 103 4.75 -2.37 6.14
N PRO A 104 5.99 -2.88 5.96
CA PRO A 104 6.35 -4.23 6.43
C PRO A 104 6.39 -4.31 7.96
N LYS A 105 6.14 -5.50 8.51
CA LYS A 105 6.29 -5.73 9.95
C LYS A 105 7.75 -5.89 10.38
N GLU A 106 8.65 -6.21 9.45
CA GLU A 106 10.07 -6.41 9.73
C GLU A 106 10.90 -5.18 9.34
N TYR A 107 11.98 -4.93 10.10
CA TYR A 107 12.97 -3.89 9.81
C TYR A 107 13.84 -4.19 8.59
N SER A 108 13.98 -5.46 8.23
CA SER A 108 14.84 -5.91 7.15
C SER A 108 14.10 -6.82 6.19
N GLU A 109 14.61 -6.88 4.97
CA GLU A 109 14.00 -7.65 3.91
C GLU A 109 13.90 -9.14 4.26
N ARG A 110 12.70 -9.71 4.12
CA ARG A 110 12.43 -11.13 4.38
C ARG A 110 12.06 -11.90 3.11
N VAL A 111 12.62 -13.09 2.99
CA VAL A 111 12.17 -14.11 2.04
C VAL A 111 10.85 -14.70 2.53
N ARG A 112 9.96 -15.09 1.60
CA ARG A 112 8.60 -15.61 1.91
C ARG A 112 7.68 -14.62 2.64
N SER A 113 7.91 -13.32 2.47
CA SER A 113 6.97 -12.27 2.85
C SER A 113 6.27 -11.69 1.63
N GLY A 114 4.93 -11.62 1.67
CA GLY A 114 4.11 -11.03 0.62
C GLY A 114 4.45 -9.55 0.41
N THR A 115 4.55 -8.79 1.51
CA THR A 115 4.90 -7.36 1.50
C THR A 115 6.28 -7.13 0.87
N TRP A 116 7.32 -7.85 1.31
CA TRP A 116 8.67 -7.72 0.73
C TRP A 116 8.74 -8.19 -0.72
N SER A 117 7.95 -9.20 -1.11
CA SER A 117 7.83 -9.59 -2.51
C SER A 117 7.24 -8.48 -3.37
N THR A 118 6.28 -7.71 -2.85
CA THR A 118 5.68 -6.57 -3.54
C THR A 118 6.66 -5.39 -3.62
N ILE A 119 7.40 -5.10 -2.54
CA ILE A 119 8.49 -4.10 -2.53
C ILE A 119 9.52 -4.40 -3.62
N ARG A 120 10.01 -5.65 -3.72
CA ARG A 120 10.94 -6.07 -4.78
C ARG A 120 10.36 -5.87 -6.18
N ARG A 121 9.07 -6.18 -6.38
CA ARG A 121 8.40 -5.91 -7.67
C ARG A 121 8.33 -4.42 -7.98
N GLY A 122 8.01 -3.58 -7.00
CA GLY A 122 8.04 -2.12 -7.14
C GLY A 122 9.38 -1.62 -7.65
N ARG A 123 10.46 -2.06 -7.00
CA ARG A 123 11.84 -1.76 -7.42
C ARG A 123 12.14 -2.27 -8.82
N LYS A 124 11.78 -3.52 -9.14
CA LYS A 124 11.98 -4.12 -10.48
C LYS A 124 11.26 -3.33 -11.58
N TYR A 125 10.06 -2.84 -11.31
CA TYR A 125 9.29 -2.01 -12.23
C TYR A 125 9.61 -0.52 -12.14
N LYS A 126 10.71 -0.15 -11.45
CA LYS A 126 11.20 1.23 -11.30
C LYS A 126 10.14 2.21 -10.77
N LYS A 127 9.25 1.72 -9.91
CA LYS A 127 8.29 2.57 -9.19
C LYS A 127 9.02 3.30 -8.07
N LYS A 128 8.51 4.47 -7.67
CA LYS A 128 8.99 5.16 -6.46
C LYS A 128 8.51 4.35 -5.26
N VAL A 129 9.42 3.68 -4.54
CA VAL A 129 9.05 2.85 -3.40
C VAL A 129 9.40 3.56 -2.10
N LEU A 130 8.40 3.80 -1.26
CA LEU A 130 8.54 4.34 0.09
C LEU A 130 8.28 3.20 1.08
N VAL A 131 9.31 2.75 1.80
CA VAL A 131 9.18 1.72 2.82
C VAL A 131 9.15 2.39 4.19
N VAL A 132 8.01 2.31 4.87
CA VAL A 132 7.82 2.82 6.23
C VAL A 132 8.08 1.67 7.20
N LEU A 133 9.23 1.69 7.88
CA LEU A 133 9.63 0.64 8.83
C LEU A 133 8.83 0.71 10.14
N PRO A 134 8.87 -0.33 10.99
CA PRO A 134 8.05 -0.40 12.20
C PRO A 134 8.23 0.77 13.19
N ASP A 135 9.36 1.47 13.19
CA ASP A 135 9.62 2.66 14.00
C ASP A 135 9.18 3.98 13.34
N GLY A 136 8.63 3.93 12.12
CA GLY A 136 8.22 5.08 11.33
C GLY A 136 9.33 5.68 10.46
N SER A 137 10.56 5.16 10.50
CA SER A 137 11.59 5.60 9.56
C SER A 137 11.20 5.27 8.12
N VAL A 138 11.52 6.17 7.19
CA VAL A 138 11.16 6.03 5.78
C VAL A 138 12.42 5.77 4.95
N HIS A 139 12.40 4.69 4.19
CA HIS A 139 13.45 4.36 3.23
C HIS A 139 12.93 4.54 1.82
N LYS A 140 13.63 5.34 1.02
CA LYS A 140 13.41 5.49 -0.41
C LYS A 140 14.51 4.78 -1.16
N ASP A 141 14.15 3.77 -1.96
CA ASP A 141 15.09 3.01 -2.78
C ASP A 141 16.29 2.42 -2.01
N GLY A 142 16.13 2.16 -0.69
CA GLY A 142 17.17 1.63 0.18
C GLY A 142 17.99 2.68 0.93
N MET A 143 17.79 3.98 0.67
CA MET A 143 18.40 5.09 1.42
C MET A 143 17.40 5.67 2.43
N LEU A 144 17.87 6.01 3.63
CA LEU A 144 17.08 6.71 4.64
C LEU A 144 16.82 8.16 4.19
N ILE A 145 15.58 8.65 4.34
CA ILE A 145 15.19 10.02 3.99
C ILE A 145 14.56 10.77 5.17
#